data_AF-A0A4R4PW18-F1
#
_entry.id   AF-A0A4R4PW18-F1
#
_cell.length_a   1.000
_cell.length_b   1.000
_cell.length_c   1.000
_cell.angle_alpha   90.00
_cell.angle_beta   90.00
_cell.angle_gamma   90.00
#
_symmetry.space_group_name_H-M   'P 1'
#
loop_
_entity.id
_entity.type
_entity.pdbx_description
1 polymer ?
#
loop_
_entity_poly.entity_id
_entity_poly.type
_entity_poly.pdbx_seq_one_letter_code
_entity_poly.pdbx_strand_id
1 'polypeptide(L)'
;MLTRRTVLKAAALAPASGLFRAADLPRDRLLNWLHSLQTRSADRLLIGQEISAWSAATYGEFVDGLERKTGKRPAMVGVSLLEPGDYDTLTIDKLVDHKSRGGLVTISTHWTHPWGDYPSAGKYYVRNSEAPKPDLRQLLSTAPDSAPKRAYWTQVADLVAVLNRFTDTVVLLRPFHEMNGPWFWWGHDVTVPRTALIDLWRDLHLYLSARFTNLLWLYSPATSWNAAIRHYYPGTAYVDLAGFDLYDDELRPYQPGHRPDADDWTETRNLTHPAGLAEFGPAGDSYPRGARALIDRSLDTYSTAVFAHSWYSWTNTQTRALVQQPDIAWALNRPQILTLEGVGW
;
A
#
# COMPACT_ATOMS: atom_id res chain seq x y z
N MET A 1 -33.97 -18.87 -52.61
CA MET A 1 -34.19 -18.02 -51.42
C MET A 1 -32.85 -17.93 -50.70
N LEU A 2 -32.12 -16.82 -50.85
CA LEU A 2 -30.82 -16.59 -50.21
C LEU A 2 -31.01 -16.27 -48.72
N THR A 3 -30.32 -16.96 -47.82
CA THR A 3 -30.11 -16.50 -46.44
C THR A 3 -28.61 -16.39 -46.17
N ARG A 4 -28.12 -15.15 -46.22
CA ARG A 4 -26.76 -14.77 -45.81
C ARG A 4 -26.63 -14.93 -44.29
N ARG A 5 -25.74 -15.81 -43.83
CA ARG A 5 -25.21 -15.78 -42.45
C ARG A 5 -24.05 -14.79 -42.41
N THR A 6 -24.27 -13.67 -41.72
CA THR A 6 -23.22 -12.69 -41.43
C THR A 6 -22.37 -13.22 -40.28
N VAL A 7 -21.14 -13.65 -40.58
CA VAL A 7 -20.12 -13.97 -39.58
C VAL A 7 -19.50 -12.64 -39.14
N LEU A 8 -19.76 -12.20 -37.91
CA LEU A 8 -19.00 -11.12 -37.27
C LEU A 8 -17.57 -11.62 -37.03
N LYS A 9 -16.62 -11.17 -37.86
CA LYS A 9 -15.20 -11.24 -37.55
C LYS A 9 -14.93 -10.22 -36.44
N ALA A 10 -14.50 -10.71 -35.28
CA ALA A 10 -13.87 -9.87 -34.27
C ALA A 10 -12.63 -9.21 -34.89
N ALA A 11 -12.64 -7.88 -35.01
CA ALA A 11 -11.44 -7.14 -35.35
C ALA A 11 -10.52 -7.17 -34.13
N ALA A 12 -9.41 -7.91 -34.22
CA ALA A 12 -8.31 -7.77 -33.29
C ALA A 12 -7.71 -6.37 -33.48
N LEU A 13 -7.89 -5.48 -32.50
CA LEU A 13 -7.08 -4.28 -32.40
C LEU A 13 -5.66 -4.72 -32.05
N ALA A 14 -4.75 -4.60 -33.02
CA ALA A 14 -3.32 -4.66 -32.75
C ALA A 14 -2.96 -3.45 -31.86
N PRO A 15 -2.13 -3.62 -30.81
CA PRO A 15 -1.66 -2.48 -30.05
C PRO A 15 -0.74 -1.66 -30.95
N ALA A 16 -0.96 -0.34 -30.98
CA ALA A 16 -0.07 0.59 -31.64
C ALA A 16 1.33 0.47 -31.00
N SER A 17 2.27 -0.10 -31.73
CA SER A 17 3.66 -0.27 -31.32
C SER A 17 4.40 1.06 -31.39
N GLY A 18 4.22 1.89 -30.36
CA GLY A 18 5.18 2.91 -29.98
C GLY A 18 6.21 2.29 -29.05
N LEU A 19 7.44 2.11 -29.51
CA LEU A 19 8.58 1.71 -28.67
C LEU A 19 8.95 2.89 -27.77
N PHE A 20 8.22 3.07 -26.67
CA PHE A 20 8.72 3.83 -25.53
C PHE A 20 9.88 3.03 -24.93
N ARG A 21 11.04 3.66 -24.70
CA ARG A 21 12.07 3.01 -23.88
C ARG A 21 11.48 2.83 -22.48
N ALA A 22 11.87 1.77 -21.76
CA ALA A 22 11.42 1.49 -20.40
C ALA A 22 11.74 2.59 -19.35
N ALA A 23 12.29 3.74 -19.75
CA ALA A 23 12.51 4.91 -18.90
C ALA A 23 11.55 6.08 -19.23
N ASP A 24 10.70 5.94 -20.25
CA ASP A 24 9.82 7.02 -20.73
C ASP A 24 8.43 7.00 -20.07
N LEU A 25 8.04 5.88 -19.43
CA LEU A 25 6.75 5.80 -18.74
C LEU A 25 6.78 6.65 -17.46
N PRO A 26 5.69 7.37 -17.14
CA PRO A 26 5.58 8.13 -15.89
C PRO A 26 5.90 7.31 -14.63
N ARG A 27 5.54 6.01 -14.65
CA ARG A 27 5.81 5.04 -13.59
C ARG A 27 7.30 4.81 -13.36
N ASP A 28 8.08 4.61 -14.42
CA ASP A 28 9.52 4.38 -14.33
C ASP A 28 10.30 5.65 -13.94
N ARG A 29 9.84 6.82 -14.41
CA ARG A 29 10.38 8.11 -13.96
C ARG A 29 10.18 8.32 -12.45
N LEU A 30 8.97 8.05 -11.95
CA LEU A 30 8.69 8.12 -10.51
C LEU A 30 9.57 7.12 -9.74
N LEU A 31 9.69 5.87 -10.19
CA LEU A 31 10.52 4.87 -9.51
C LEU A 31 11.99 5.30 -9.45
N ASN A 32 12.55 5.79 -10.56
CA ASN A 32 13.92 6.31 -10.60
C ASN A 32 14.11 7.53 -9.69
N TRP A 33 13.12 8.42 -9.64
CA TRP A 33 13.15 9.56 -8.72
C TRP A 33 13.16 9.10 -7.26
N LEU A 34 12.31 8.13 -6.88
CA LEU A 34 12.29 7.53 -5.55
C LEU A 34 13.63 6.86 -5.21
N HIS A 35 14.27 6.18 -6.16
CA HIS A 35 15.64 5.68 -5.96
C HIS A 35 16.62 6.81 -5.64
N SER A 36 16.52 7.94 -6.33
CA SER A 36 17.41 9.09 -6.10
C SER A 36 17.28 9.72 -4.71
N LEU A 37 16.12 9.57 -4.05
CA LEU A 37 15.87 10.14 -2.72
C LEU A 37 16.73 9.48 -1.64
N GLN A 38 17.04 8.19 -1.80
CA GLN A 38 17.78 7.40 -0.81
C GLN A 38 19.17 7.98 -0.51
N THR A 39 19.77 8.69 -1.46
CA THR A 39 21.10 9.31 -1.32
C THR A 39 21.06 10.77 -0.91
N ARG A 40 19.88 11.39 -0.80
CA ARG A 40 19.77 12.80 -0.43
C ARG A 40 19.86 12.99 1.09
N SER A 41 20.43 14.11 1.51
CA SER A 41 20.49 14.53 2.92
C SER A 41 19.28 15.36 3.36
N ALA A 42 18.55 15.91 2.40
CA ALA A 42 17.33 16.71 2.54
C ALA A 42 16.35 16.36 1.41
N ASP A 43 15.09 16.77 1.52
CA ASP A 43 14.02 16.61 0.55
C ASP A 43 13.97 15.17 0.02
N ARG A 44 13.77 14.22 0.95
CA ARG A 44 13.90 12.79 0.68
C ARG A 44 12.75 11.92 1.18
N LEU A 45 12.07 12.31 2.25
CA LEU A 45 11.06 11.48 2.91
C LEU A 45 9.67 12.01 2.56
N LEU A 46 8.98 11.38 1.62
CA LEU A 46 7.59 11.69 1.30
C LEU A 46 6.72 11.38 2.51
N ILE A 47 6.02 12.39 3.02
CA ILE A 47 5.05 12.19 4.09
C ILE A 47 3.68 11.86 3.50
N GLY A 48 3.08 10.78 4.01
CA GLY A 48 1.79 10.28 3.58
C GLY A 48 0.73 10.32 4.66
N GLN A 49 -0.53 10.40 4.24
CA GLN A 49 -1.71 10.35 5.11
C GLN A 49 -2.76 9.41 4.52
N GLU A 50 -3.15 8.40 5.27
CA GLU A 50 -4.30 7.55 4.98
C GLU A 50 -5.62 8.28 5.24
N ILE A 51 -6.65 8.01 4.46
CA ILE A 51 -8.00 8.51 4.64
C ILE A 51 -9.02 7.37 4.61
N SER A 52 -10.23 7.63 5.07
CA SER A 52 -11.30 6.63 5.11
C SER A 52 -11.82 6.31 3.72
N ALA A 53 -11.93 5.01 3.41
CA ALA A 53 -12.61 4.54 2.20
C ALA A 53 -14.12 4.83 2.23
N TRP A 54 -14.71 5.12 3.39
CA TRP A 54 -16.16 5.26 3.59
C TRP A 54 -16.64 6.69 3.80
N SER A 55 -15.71 7.65 3.90
CA SER A 55 -16.06 9.03 4.16
C SER A 55 -15.04 9.98 3.57
N ALA A 56 -15.43 10.63 2.47
CA ALA A 56 -14.64 11.69 1.85
C ALA A 56 -14.37 12.89 2.80
N ALA A 57 -15.13 13.01 3.90
CA ALA A 57 -14.92 14.05 4.91
C ALA A 57 -13.53 13.96 5.54
N THR A 58 -12.97 12.75 5.66
CA THR A 58 -11.63 12.52 6.22
C THR A 58 -10.51 13.17 5.41
N TYR A 59 -10.69 13.36 4.10
CA TYR A 59 -9.77 14.18 3.30
C TYR A 59 -9.82 15.65 3.74
N GLY A 60 -11.02 16.21 3.92
CA GLY A 60 -11.20 17.59 4.38
C GLY A 60 -10.67 17.83 5.80
N GLU A 61 -10.73 16.80 6.64
CA GLU A 61 -10.25 16.85 8.02
C GLU A 61 -8.73 16.66 8.12
N PHE A 62 -8.17 15.64 7.47
CA PHE A 62 -6.75 15.32 7.62
C PHE A 62 -5.87 16.03 6.61
N VAL A 63 -6.27 16.08 5.33
CA VAL A 63 -5.46 16.65 4.26
C VAL A 63 -5.65 18.17 4.20
N ASP A 64 -6.89 18.63 3.99
CA ASP A 64 -7.16 20.08 3.95
C ASP A 64 -7.00 20.71 5.35
N GLY A 65 -7.25 19.95 6.43
CA GLY A 65 -6.99 20.41 7.79
C GLY A 65 -5.50 20.59 8.08
N LEU A 66 -4.63 19.70 7.57
CA LEU A 66 -3.19 19.88 7.67
C LEU A 66 -2.73 21.12 6.92
N GLU A 67 -3.26 21.36 5.72
CA GLU A 67 -2.97 22.57 4.95
C GLU A 67 -3.42 23.83 5.71
N ARG A 68 -4.65 23.86 6.23
CA ARG A 68 -5.14 25.00 7.03
C ARG A 68 -4.26 25.27 8.25
N LYS A 69 -3.73 24.21 8.88
CA LYS A 69 -2.91 24.31 10.10
C LYS A 69 -1.46 24.70 9.83
N THR A 70 -0.89 24.27 8.69
CA THR A 70 0.57 24.31 8.47
C THR A 70 0.99 24.96 7.17
N GLY A 71 0.06 25.23 6.26
CA GLY A 71 0.33 25.65 4.88
C GLY A 71 0.89 24.54 3.98
N LYS A 72 0.90 23.29 4.44
CA LYS A 72 1.48 22.14 3.73
C LYS A 72 0.50 20.99 3.61
N ARG A 73 0.53 20.28 2.48
CA ARG A 73 -0.23 19.05 2.21
C ARG A 73 0.70 17.83 2.22
N PRO A 74 0.21 16.63 2.63
CA PRO A 74 1.01 15.42 2.50
C PRO A 74 1.35 15.17 1.03
N ALA A 75 2.54 14.66 0.75
CA ALA A 75 2.96 14.30 -0.61
C ALA A 75 2.24 13.05 -1.13
N MET A 76 1.80 12.20 -0.19
CA MET A 76 1.06 10.98 -0.48
C MET A 76 -0.29 10.97 0.25
N VAL A 77 -1.35 10.51 -0.43
CA VAL A 77 -2.64 10.22 0.21
C VAL A 77 -3.06 8.79 -0.12
N GLY A 78 -3.51 8.08 0.91
CA GLY A 78 -3.79 6.65 0.84
C GLY A 78 -5.22 6.29 1.17
N VAL A 79 -5.71 5.19 0.60
CA VAL A 79 -6.96 4.55 1.02
C VAL A 79 -6.80 3.03 1.03
N SER A 80 -7.40 2.38 2.02
CA SER A 80 -7.53 0.93 2.05
C SER A 80 -8.93 0.51 1.60
N LEU A 81 -9.00 -0.06 0.39
CA LEU A 81 -10.24 -0.49 -0.24
C LEU A 81 -10.68 -1.88 0.26
N LEU A 82 -11.88 -2.28 -0.14
CA LEU A 82 -12.34 -3.67 -0.19
C LEU A 82 -12.66 -4.37 1.14
N GLU A 83 -12.78 -3.64 2.24
CA GLU A 83 -13.81 -4.03 3.19
C GLU A 83 -15.17 -3.98 2.44
N PRO A 84 -15.93 -5.06 2.35
CA PRO A 84 -16.74 -5.34 1.16
C PRO A 84 -17.88 -4.35 0.94
N GLY A 85 -17.98 -3.88 -0.32
CA GLY A 85 -19.23 -3.46 -0.95
C GLY A 85 -19.61 -1.98 -0.86
N ASP A 86 -18.93 -1.18 -0.05
CA ASP A 86 -19.19 0.26 0.06
C ASP A 86 -17.86 0.99 0.24
N TYR A 87 -17.32 1.52 -0.85
CA TYR A 87 -16.40 2.65 -0.75
C TYR A 87 -17.16 3.88 -1.23
N ASP A 88 -16.95 5.00 -0.55
CA ASP A 88 -17.49 6.27 -0.97
C ASP A 88 -16.79 6.68 -2.27
N THR A 89 -17.53 6.69 -3.38
CA THR A 89 -16.98 7.14 -4.67
C THR A 89 -16.43 8.57 -4.60
N LEU A 90 -16.93 9.40 -3.68
CA LEU A 90 -16.38 10.74 -3.42
C LEU A 90 -14.98 10.67 -2.79
N THR A 91 -14.66 9.65 -2.00
CA THR A 91 -13.29 9.41 -1.52
C THR A 91 -12.35 9.18 -2.69
N ILE A 92 -12.77 8.40 -3.69
CA ILE A 92 -11.96 8.17 -4.90
C ILE A 92 -11.79 9.47 -5.68
N ASP A 93 -12.82 10.29 -5.80
CA ASP A 93 -12.72 11.62 -6.44
C ASP A 93 -11.75 12.54 -5.69
N LYS A 94 -11.65 12.45 -4.35
CA LYS A 94 -10.62 13.17 -3.57
C LYS A 94 -9.20 12.71 -3.88
N LEU A 95 -8.97 11.42 -4.10
CA LEU A 95 -7.66 10.93 -4.53
C LEU A 95 -7.30 11.41 -5.94
N VAL A 96 -8.29 11.48 -6.84
CA VAL A 96 -8.10 12.07 -8.18
C VAL A 96 -7.76 13.56 -8.09
N ASP A 97 -8.44 14.33 -7.23
CA ASP A 97 -8.09 15.74 -6.95
C ASP A 97 -6.68 15.86 -6.37
N HIS A 98 -6.34 15.06 -5.36
CA HIS A 98 -5.00 15.04 -4.77
C HIS A 98 -3.92 14.79 -5.82
N LYS A 99 -4.15 13.82 -6.70
CA LYS A 99 -3.26 13.55 -7.81
C LYS A 99 -3.14 14.74 -8.75
N SER A 100 -4.25 15.38 -9.13
CA SER A 100 -4.25 16.52 -10.06
C SER A 100 -3.41 17.70 -9.56
N ARG A 101 -3.21 17.79 -8.23
CA ARG A 101 -2.32 18.76 -7.57
C ARG A 101 -0.84 18.37 -7.57
N GLY A 102 -0.51 17.23 -8.17
CA GLY A 102 0.83 16.67 -8.21
C GLY A 102 1.11 15.64 -7.11
N GLY A 103 0.14 15.22 -6.30
CA GLY A 103 0.36 14.23 -5.24
C GLY A 103 0.54 12.80 -5.76
N LEU A 104 1.03 11.92 -4.89
CA LEU A 104 1.06 10.47 -5.13
C LEU A 104 -0.10 9.80 -4.40
N VAL A 105 -0.77 8.88 -5.08
CA VAL A 105 -1.87 8.08 -4.51
C VAL A 105 -1.34 6.70 -4.16
N THR A 106 -1.66 6.24 -2.95
CA THR A 106 -1.44 4.85 -2.54
C THR A 106 -2.78 4.15 -2.29
N ILE A 107 -2.91 2.91 -2.72
CA ILE A 107 -4.11 2.09 -2.56
C ILE A 107 -3.70 0.77 -1.93
N SER A 108 -4.25 0.44 -0.76
CA SER A 108 -4.17 -0.89 -0.16
C SER A 108 -5.52 -1.61 -0.24
N THR A 109 -5.54 -2.87 0.18
CA THR A 109 -6.72 -3.73 0.08
C THR A 109 -6.90 -4.55 1.35
N HIS A 110 -8.01 -4.32 2.05
CA HIS A 110 -8.52 -5.22 3.08
C HIS A 110 -9.45 -6.26 2.46
N TRP A 111 -8.89 -7.25 1.76
CA TRP A 111 -9.69 -8.24 1.05
C TRP A 111 -10.68 -8.95 1.96
N THR A 112 -11.95 -8.97 1.61
CA THR A 112 -12.97 -9.78 2.28
C THR A 112 -12.61 -11.26 2.17
N HIS A 113 -12.72 -11.97 3.29
CA HIS A 113 -12.39 -13.38 3.42
C HIS A 113 -13.23 -14.24 2.44
N PRO A 114 -12.61 -14.88 1.43
CA PRO A 114 -13.33 -15.54 0.34
C PRO A 114 -14.17 -16.77 0.74
N TRP A 115 -13.82 -17.42 1.86
CA TRP A 115 -14.53 -18.60 2.36
C TRP A 115 -15.68 -18.30 3.33
N GLY A 116 -16.00 -17.03 3.61
CA GLY A 116 -17.14 -16.68 4.46
C GLY A 116 -16.94 -16.86 5.97
N ASP A 117 -15.76 -17.24 6.44
CA ASP A 117 -15.45 -17.42 7.85
C ASP A 117 -14.72 -16.20 8.45
N TYR A 118 -15.48 -15.16 8.80
CA TYR A 118 -14.93 -13.89 9.28
C TYR A 118 -15.82 -13.25 10.37
N PRO A 119 -15.26 -12.40 11.25
CA PRO A 119 -16.04 -11.61 12.22
C PRO A 119 -16.98 -10.60 11.52
N SER A 120 -18.12 -10.26 12.12
CA SER A 120 -19.12 -9.38 11.47
C SER A 120 -18.57 -8.00 11.09
N ALA A 121 -17.74 -7.42 11.95
CA ALA A 121 -16.90 -6.27 11.66
C ALA A 121 -15.50 -6.74 11.26
N GLY A 122 -14.89 -6.09 10.26
CA GLY A 122 -13.55 -6.46 9.84
C GLY A 122 -13.50 -7.79 9.07
N LYS A 123 -14.25 -7.90 7.97
CA LYS A 123 -14.47 -9.15 7.21
C LYS A 123 -13.24 -9.75 6.51
N TYR A 124 -12.10 -9.11 6.67
CA TYR A 124 -10.76 -9.49 6.19
C TYR A 124 -9.92 -10.17 7.28
N TYR A 125 -10.35 -10.05 8.54
CA TYR A 125 -9.79 -10.82 9.65
C TYR A 125 -10.28 -12.27 9.64
N VAL A 126 -9.46 -13.17 10.16
CA VAL A 126 -9.90 -14.50 10.57
C VAL A 126 -10.54 -14.44 11.96
N ARG A 127 -11.46 -15.38 12.26
CA ARG A 127 -12.03 -15.49 13.61
C ARG A 127 -11.03 -15.99 14.65
N ASN A 128 -10.11 -16.84 14.23
CA ASN A 128 -9.07 -17.41 15.07
C ASN A 128 -7.73 -17.36 14.31
N SER A 129 -6.79 -16.54 14.78
CA SER A 129 -5.46 -16.37 14.17
C SER A 129 -4.56 -17.60 14.31
N GLU A 130 -4.91 -18.55 15.17
CA GLU A 130 -4.17 -19.81 15.38
C GLU A 130 -4.75 -20.98 14.56
N ALA A 131 -5.91 -20.81 13.94
CA ALA A 131 -6.54 -21.85 13.15
C ALA A 131 -5.81 -22.04 11.80
N PRO A 132 -5.67 -23.29 11.31
CA PRO A 132 -5.14 -23.55 9.99
C PRO A 132 -5.94 -22.83 8.91
N LYS A 133 -5.26 -22.12 8.03
CA LYS A 133 -5.83 -21.36 6.92
C LYS A 133 -5.92 -22.23 5.66
N PRO A 134 -6.90 -21.98 4.77
CA PRO A 134 -6.95 -22.65 3.49
C PRO A 134 -5.70 -22.34 2.65
N ASP A 135 -5.32 -23.30 1.80
CA ASP A 135 -4.27 -23.07 0.81
C ASP A 135 -4.71 -22.00 -0.20
N LEU A 136 -4.00 -20.86 -0.18
CA LEU A 136 -4.29 -19.70 -1.02
C LEU A 136 -4.17 -19.98 -2.52
N ARG A 137 -3.49 -21.08 -2.92
CA ARG A 137 -3.40 -21.49 -4.31
C ARG A 137 -4.75 -21.85 -4.94
N GLN A 138 -5.78 -22.08 -4.12
CA GLN A 138 -7.16 -22.25 -4.59
C GLN A 138 -7.74 -20.98 -5.23
N LEU A 139 -7.15 -19.81 -4.98
CA LEU A 139 -7.60 -18.53 -5.51
C LEU A 139 -6.92 -18.14 -6.82
N LEU A 140 -5.86 -18.86 -7.24
CA LEU A 140 -5.10 -18.54 -8.46
C LEU A 140 -6.01 -18.53 -9.69
N SER A 141 -5.69 -17.66 -10.64
CA SER A 141 -6.37 -17.55 -11.94
C SER A 141 -6.45 -18.90 -12.65
N THR A 142 -5.43 -19.76 -12.49
CA THR A 142 -5.31 -21.10 -13.06
C THR A 142 -5.93 -22.22 -12.22
N ALA A 143 -6.34 -21.96 -10.97
CA ALA A 143 -6.96 -22.97 -10.12
C ALA A 143 -8.34 -23.41 -10.65
N PRO A 144 -8.84 -24.61 -10.30
CA PRO A 144 -10.22 -25.00 -10.60
C PRO A 144 -11.24 -23.97 -10.09
N ASP A 145 -12.36 -23.84 -10.79
CA ASP A 145 -13.42 -22.95 -10.34
C ASP A 145 -13.99 -23.38 -8.98
N SER A 146 -14.23 -22.41 -8.11
CA SER A 146 -14.73 -22.62 -6.75
C SER A 146 -15.41 -21.36 -6.23
N ALA A 147 -16.31 -21.51 -5.25
CA ALA A 147 -16.94 -20.36 -4.59
C ALA A 147 -15.93 -19.33 -4.04
N PRO A 148 -14.88 -19.71 -3.28
CA PRO A 148 -13.88 -18.75 -2.79
C PRO A 148 -13.07 -18.11 -3.93
N LYS A 149 -12.72 -18.86 -4.99
CA LYS A 149 -12.07 -18.28 -6.17
C LYS A 149 -12.94 -17.18 -6.79
N ARG A 150 -14.22 -17.45 -7.04
CA ARG A 150 -15.13 -16.44 -7.62
C ARG A 150 -15.26 -15.22 -6.70
N ALA A 151 -15.41 -15.42 -5.39
CA ALA A 151 -15.50 -14.33 -4.42
C ALA A 151 -14.24 -13.45 -4.38
N TYR A 152 -13.05 -14.05 -4.48
CA TYR A 152 -11.79 -13.31 -4.59
C TYR A 152 -11.71 -12.51 -5.90
N TRP A 153 -11.99 -13.15 -7.04
CA TRP A 153 -11.88 -12.51 -8.36
C TRP A 153 -12.95 -11.43 -8.60
N THR A 154 -14.11 -11.50 -7.94
CA THR A 154 -15.07 -10.38 -7.89
C THR A 154 -14.44 -9.15 -7.24
N GLN A 155 -13.76 -9.31 -6.11
CA GLN A 155 -13.08 -8.18 -5.45
C GLN A 155 -11.90 -7.65 -6.29
N VAL A 156 -11.20 -8.52 -7.02
CA VAL A 156 -10.18 -8.08 -8.00
C VAL A 156 -10.82 -7.25 -9.12
N ALA A 157 -12.02 -7.59 -9.57
CA ALA A 157 -12.74 -6.79 -10.56
C ALA A 157 -13.13 -5.40 -10.02
N ASP A 158 -13.52 -5.31 -8.74
CA ASP A 158 -13.80 -4.02 -8.08
C ASP A 158 -12.52 -3.16 -7.98
N LEU A 159 -11.39 -3.77 -7.63
CA LEU A 159 -10.09 -3.08 -7.66
C LEU A 159 -9.77 -2.56 -9.07
N VAL A 160 -9.97 -3.37 -10.12
CA VAL A 160 -9.78 -2.95 -11.51
C VAL A 160 -10.67 -1.75 -11.85
N ALA A 161 -11.94 -1.75 -11.40
CA ALA A 161 -12.84 -0.62 -11.62
C ALA A 161 -12.33 0.68 -10.98
N VAL A 162 -11.77 0.61 -9.77
CA VAL A 162 -11.13 1.77 -9.12
C VAL A 162 -9.86 2.18 -9.85
N LEU A 163 -8.97 1.24 -10.20
CA LEU A 163 -7.71 1.55 -10.90
C LEU A 163 -7.94 2.19 -12.29
N ASN A 164 -9.05 1.87 -12.95
CA ASN A 164 -9.47 2.53 -14.19
C ASN A 164 -9.75 4.04 -14.02
N ARG A 165 -9.94 4.54 -12.79
CA ARG A 165 -10.02 5.99 -12.51
C ARG A 165 -8.66 6.70 -12.56
N PHE A 166 -7.56 5.95 -12.61
CA PHE A 166 -6.19 6.46 -12.49
C PHE A 166 -5.28 6.09 -13.68
N THR A 167 -5.82 5.74 -14.85
CA THR A 167 -5.05 5.21 -16.00
C THR A 167 -3.89 6.10 -16.45
N ASP A 168 -4.02 7.42 -16.30
CA ASP A 168 -2.99 8.41 -16.71
C ASP A 168 -2.03 8.79 -15.56
N THR A 169 -2.07 8.05 -14.45
CA THR A 169 -1.38 8.41 -13.21
C THR A 169 -0.73 7.21 -12.57
N VAL A 170 0.45 7.41 -11.99
CA VAL A 170 1.09 6.36 -11.19
C VAL A 170 0.35 6.15 -9.87
N VAL A 171 -0.01 4.89 -9.58
CA VAL A 171 -0.62 4.46 -8.31
C VAL A 171 0.35 3.52 -7.60
N LEU A 172 0.59 3.78 -6.31
CA LEU A 172 1.29 2.85 -5.44
C LEU A 172 0.29 1.82 -4.90
N LEU A 173 0.35 0.59 -5.39
CA LEU A 173 -0.54 -0.50 -4.98
C LEU A 173 0.13 -1.35 -3.90
N ARG A 174 -0.57 -1.56 -2.79
CA ARG A 174 -0.10 -2.28 -1.60
C ARG A 174 -1.08 -3.42 -1.24
N PRO A 175 -1.11 -4.52 -2.02
CA PRO A 175 -2.02 -5.62 -1.76
C PRO A 175 -1.47 -6.54 -0.67
N PHE A 176 -2.36 -7.25 0.03
CA PHE A 176 -1.96 -8.27 1.01
C PHE A 176 -0.97 -7.76 2.07
N HIS A 177 -1.13 -6.52 2.55
CA HIS A 177 -0.27 -5.95 3.58
C HIS A 177 -0.31 -6.77 4.88
N GLU A 178 0.73 -6.60 5.70
CA GLU A 178 0.90 -7.30 6.97
C GLU A 178 0.85 -8.82 6.88
N MET A 179 1.23 -9.38 5.73
CA MET A 179 1.10 -10.80 5.46
C MET A 179 1.92 -11.72 6.37
N ASN A 180 2.94 -11.19 7.05
CA ASN A 180 3.72 -11.91 8.05
C ASN A 180 3.02 -11.97 9.42
N GLY A 181 1.90 -11.27 9.62
CA GLY A 181 1.03 -11.38 10.80
C GLY A 181 -0.10 -12.40 10.60
N PRO A 182 -0.60 -13.06 11.66
CA PRO A 182 -1.59 -14.13 11.52
C PRO A 182 -3.05 -13.64 11.46
N TRP A 183 -3.33 -12.35 11.58
CA TRP A 183 -4.68 -11.80 11.75
C TRP A 183 -5.52 -11.75 10.47
N PHE A 184 -4.90 -11.56 9.31
CA PHE A 184 -5.61 -11.60 8.02
C PHE A 184 -5.69 -13.00 7.44
N TRP A 185 -6.70 -13.26 6.60
CA TRP A 185 -6.88 -14.57 5.95
C TRP A 185 -5.76 -14.93 4.97
N TRP A 186 -5.08 -13.92 4.41
CA TRP A 186 -3.88 -14.10 3.60
C TRP A 186 -2.59 -14.19 4.43
N GLY A 187 -2.68 -13.88 5.72
CA GLY A 187 -1.54 -13.70 6.61
C GLY A 187 -0.91 -14.99 7.10
N HIS A 188 0.15 -14.87 7.90
CA HIS A 188 1.01 -15.95 8.32
C HIS A 188 0.27 -17.12 8.98
N ASP A 189 0.67 -18.33 8.58
CA ASP A 189 0.28 -19.61 9.17
C ASP A 189 1.40 -20.60 8.88
N VAL A 190 1.93 -21.23 9.93
CA VAL A 190 3.04 -22.20 9.82
C VAL A 190 2.64 -23.50 9.13
N THR A 191 1.34 -23.80 9.07
CA THR A 191 0.79 -25.00 8.43
C THR A 191 0.57 -24.84 6.93
N VAL A 192 0.55 -23.60 6.43
CA VAL A 192 0.41 -23.28 5.01
C VAL A 192 1.78 -22.97 4.41
N PRO A 193 2.18 -23.59 3.28
CA PRO A 193 3.43 -23.25 2.63
C PRO A 193 3.48 -21.77 2.28
N ARG A 194 4.56 -21.07 2.67
CA ARG A 194 4.74 -19.64 2.33
C ARG A 194 4.61 -19.34 0.84
N THR A 195 4.90 -20.34 0.00
CA THR A 195 4.76 -20.25 -1.46
C THR A 195 3.32 -19.99 -1.89
N ALA A 196 2.31 -20.39 -1.11
CA ALA A 196 0.91 -20.17 -1.45
C ALA A 196 0.57 -18.68 -1.57
N LEU A 197 1.04 -17.85 -0.63
CA LEU A 197 0.87 -16.40 -0.73
C LEU A 197 1.77 -15.79 -1.81
N ILE A 198 3.01 -16.27 -1.96
CA ILE A 198 3.92 -15.79 -3.00
C ILE A 198 3.32 -16.03 -4.39
N ASP A 199 2.72 -17.20 -4.62
CA ASP A 199 2.06 -17.55 -5.87
C ASP A 199 0.84 -16.65 -6.11
N LEU A 200 0.03 -16.39 -5.08
CA LEU A 200 -1.14 -15.50 -5.18
C LEU A 200 -0.74 -14.04 -5.45
N TRP A 201 0.31 -13.53 -4.80
CA TRP A 201 0.88 -12.21 -5.09
C TRP A 201 1.29 -12.12 -6.56
N ARG A 202 2.08 -13.09 -7.04
CA ARG A 202 2.59 -13.10 -8.42
C ARG A 202 1.46 -13.19 -9.43
N ASP A 203 0.43 -13.98 -9.16
CA ASP A 203 -0.75 -14.11 -10.02
C ASP A 203 -1.54 -12.79 -10.11
N LEU A 204 -1.79 -12.12 -8.98
CA LEU A 204 -2.40 -10.78 -8.97
C LEU A 204 -1.52 -9.76 -9.72
N HIS A 205 -0.21 -9.81 -9.52
CA HIS A 205 0.75 -8.95 -10.22
C HIS A 205 0.68 -9.13 -11.73
N LEU A 206 0.80 -10.37 -12.22
CA LEU A 206 0.72 -10.64 -13.65
C LEU A 206 -0.63 -10.20 -14.23
N TYR A 207 -1.72 -10.44 -13.50
CA TYR A 207 -3.06 -10.05 -13.93
C TYR A 207 -3.23 -8.53 -14.05
N LEU A 208 -2.81 -7.76 -13.05
CA LEU A 208 -2.95 -6.30 -13.06
C LEU A 208 -1.92 -5.61 -13.96
N SER A 209 -0.66 -6.05 -13.97
CA SER A 209 0.39 -5.47 -14.81
C SER A 209 0.17 -5.72 -16.31
N ALA A 210 -0.62 -6.74 -16.68
CA ALA A 210 -1.08 -6.92 -18.06
C ALA A 210 -2.17 -5.90 -18.49
N ARG A 211 -2.78 -5.18 -17.53
CA ARG A 211 -3.88 -4.22 -17.75
C ARG A 211 -3.47 -2.78 -17.48
N PHE A 212 -2.52 -2.58 -16.58
CA PHE A 212 -2.09 -1.28 -16.08
C PHE A 212 -0.57 -1.16 -16.16
N THR A 213 -0.08 -0.16 -16.89
CA THR A 213 1.37 0.14 -17.01
C THR A 213 1.83 1.20 -16.01
N ASN A 214 0.92 1.66 -15.17
CA ASN A 214 1.05 2.80 -14.25
C ASN A 214 1.03 2.38 -12.78
N LEU A 215 1.24 1.09 -12.46
CA LEU A 215 1.30 0.62 -11.07
C LEU A 215 2.75 0.52 -10.58
N LEU A 216 2.97 0.98 -9.35
CA LEU A 216 4.12 0.61 -8.53
C LEU A 216 3.66 -0.34 -7.42
N TRP A 217 4.40 -1.43 -7.20
CA TRP A 217 4.05 -2.45 -6.21
C TRP A 217 4.80 -2.26 -4.90
N LEU A 218 4.07 -2.02 -3.82
CA LEU A 218 4.61 -1.87 -2.46
C LEU A 218 4.44 -3.17 -1.67
N TYR A 219 5.55 -3.83 -1.33
CA TYR A 219 5.58 -4.94 -0.38
C TYR A 219 5.69 -4.42 1.05
N SER A 220 4.69 -4.72 1.89
CA SER A 220 4.58 -4.17 3.25
C SER A 220 4.18 -5.22 4.31
N PRO A 221 5.11 -6.05 4.79
CA PRO A 221 4.90 -6.83 6.01
C PRO A 221 4.65 -5.91 7.21
N ALA A 222 4.02 -6.45 8.25
CA ALA A 222 4.03 -5.86 9.58
C ALA A 222 5.42 -5.99 10.20
N THR A 223 5.58 -5.33 11.34
CA THR A 223 6.68 -5.57 12.26
C THR A 223 6.86 -7.08 12.51
N SER A 224 8.10 -7.59 12.54
CA SER A 224 8.40 -9.02 12.30
C SER A 224 8.18 -9.98 13.49
N TRP A 225 7.15 -9.74 14.30
CA TRP A 225 6.80 -10.51 15.49
C TRP A 225 6.54 -11.98 15.19
N ASN A 226 5.79 -12.28 14.13
CA ASN A 226 5.36 -13.65 13.80
C ASN A 226 6.25 -14.28 12.72
N ALA A 227 6.62 -13.53 11.67
CA ALA A 227 7.56 -13.97 10.66
C ALA A 227 8.45 -12.81 10.17
N ALA A 228 9.64 -13.15 9.68
CA ALA A 228 10.63 -12.19 9.17
C ALA A 228 10.09 -11.33 8.03
N ILE A 229 10.63 -10.12 7.87
CA ILE A 229 10.24 -9.16 6.81
C ILE A 229 10.29 -9.84 5.44
N ARG A 230 11.35 -10.61 5.16
CA ARG A 230 11.53 -11.28 3.87
C ARG A 230 10.71 -12.57 3.68
N HIS A 231 9.96 -13.03 4.69
CA HIS A 231 9.37 -14.38 4.69
C HIS A 231 8.43 -14.63 3.50
N TYR A 232 7.64 -13.63 3.12
CA TYR A 232 6.67 -13.70 2.03
C TYR A 232 7.10 -12.89 0.80
N TYR A 233 8.38 -12.53 0.70
CA TYR A 233 8.89 -11.70 -0.37
C TYR A 233 8.75 -12.42 -1.73
N PRO A 234 8.01 -11.84 -2.70
CA PRO A 234 7.69 -12.53 -3.95
C PRO A 234 8.82 -12.44 -4.99
N GLY A 235 9.92 -11.75 -4.67
CA GLY A 235 11.07 -11.56 -5.54
C GLY A 235 11.10 -10.19 -6.22
N THR A 236 12.30 -9.76 -6.61
CA THR A 236 12.59 -8.42 -7.15
C THR A 236 11.78 -8.03 -8.38
N ALA A 237 11.31 -8.99 -9.17
CA ALA A 237 10.52 -8.73 -10.37
C ALA A 237 9.04 -8.37 -10.09
N TYR A 238 8.58 -8.50 -8.84
CA TYR A 238 7.17 -8.35 -8.44
C TYR A 238 6.95 -7.27 -7.37
N VAL A 239 8.00 -6.48 -7.08
CA VAL A 239 8.04 -5.44 -6.06
C VAL A 239 8.82 -4.27 -6.63
N ASP A 240 8.31 -3.07 -6.43
CA ASP A 240 8.99 -1.82 -6.80
C ASP A 240 9.45 -1.03 -5.58
N LEU A 241 8.67 -1.08 -4.49
CA LEU A 241 8.98 -0.46 -3.22
C LEU A 241 8.84 -1.49 -2.10
N ALA A 242 9.67 -1.37 -1.07
CA ALA A 242 9.52 -2.16 0.15
C ALA A 242 9.26 -1.25 1.34
N GLY A 243 8.43 -1.69 2.27
CA GLY A 243 8.26 -1.03 3.55
C GLY A 243 7.79 -2.01 4.58
N PHE A 244 7.51 -1.53 5.77
CA PHE A 244 6.81 -2.32 6.77
C PHE A 244 5.87 -1.43 7.57
N ASP A 245 4.88 -2.07 8.18
CA ASP A 245 3.86 -1.41 8.98
C ASP A 245 4.35 -1.39 10.45
N LEU A 246 4.48 -0.19 11.00
CA LEU A 246 5.13 0.04 12.30
C LEU A 246 4.25 0.88 13.23
N TYR A 247 3.75 0.23 14.26
CA TYR A 247 3.00 0.85 15.34
C TYR A 247 3.83 0.83 16.63
N ASP A 248 4.55 1.91 16.87
CA ASP A 248 5.44 2.10 18.03
C ASP A 248 5.57 3.58 18.37
N ASP A 249 5.47 3.94 19.65
CA ASP A 249 5.48 5.34 20.09
C ASP A 249 6.81 6.06 19.81
N GLU A 250 7.89 5.30 19.60
CA GLU A 250 9.24 5.78 19.32
C GLU A 250 9.71 5.42 17.89
N LEU A 251 8.81 4.82 17.11
CA LEU A 251 9.04 4.24 15.80
C LEU A 251 10.34 3.43 15.75
N ARG A 252 10.61 2.62 16.77
CA ARG A 252 11.77 1.73 16.81
C ARG A 252 11.52 0.51 15.92
N PRO A 253 12.47 0.14 15.04
CA PRO A 253 12.35 -1.10 14.30
C PRO A 253 12.45 -2.25 15.28
N TYR A 254 11.68 -3.30 15.04
CA TYR A 254 11.73 -4.45 15.93
C TYR A 254 13.06 -5.18 15.79
N GLN A 255 13.61 -5.55 16.94
CA GLN A 255 14.83 -6.33 17.10
C GLN A 255 14.52 -7.54 17.98
N PRO A 256 14.24 -8.73 17.42
CA PRO A 256 14.06 -9.92 18.23
C PRO A 256 15.41 -10.40 18.75
N GLY A 257 15.54 -10.56 20.07
CA GLY A 257 16.76 -11.08 20.73
C GLY A 257 17.18 -12.52 20.37
N HIS A 258 16.51 -13.18 19.41
CA HIS A 258 16.75 -14.56 18.98
C HIS A 258 16.81 -14.76 17.46
N ARG A 259 16.85 -13.71 16.62
CA ARG A 259 17.11 -13.87 15.18
C ARG A 259 18.54 -13.47 14.83
N PRO A 260 19.23 -14.23 13.94
CA PRO A 260 20.62 -13.95 13.60
C PRO A 260 20.84 -12.74 12.66
N ASP A 261 19.79 -12.09 12.14
CA ASP A 261 19.88 -11.46 10.80
C ASP A 261 19.63 -9.93 10.71
N ALA A 262 19.55 -9.21 11.84
CA ALA A 262 19.30 -7.76 11.96
C ALA A 262 17.84 -7.32 12.17
N ASP A 263 17.64 -6.01 12.35
CA ASP A 263 16.34 -5.39 12.62
C ASP A 263 15.46 -5.26 11.36
N ASP A 264 14.16 -5.00 11.57
CA ASP A 264 13.18 -4.92 10.48
C ASP A 264 13.57 -3.94 9.37
N TRP A 265 14.18 -2.82 9.73
CA TRP A 265 14.65 -1.83 8.77
C TRP A 265 15.82 -2.35 7.93
N THR A 266 16.78 -3.01 8.58
CA THR A 266 17.94 -3.59 7.91
C THR A 266 17.50 -4.72 6.97
N GLU A 267 16.58 -5.59 7.39
CA GLU A 267 15.99 -6.59 6.51
C GLU A 267 15.28 -5.94 5.31
N THR A 268 14.50 -4.88 5.53
CA THR A 268 13.78 -4.17 4.47
C THR A 268 14.75 -3.56 3.45
N ARG A 269 15.81 -2.87 3.90
CA ARG A 269 16.83 -2.28 3.01
C ARG A 269 17.57 -3.33 2.18
N ASN A 270 17.80 -4.51 2.75
CA ASN A 270 18.46 -5.61 2.05
C ASN A 270 17.63 -6.20 0.90
N LEU A 271 16.35 -5.83 0.77
CA LEU A 271 15.52 -6.18 -0.40
C LEU A 271 15.89 -5.34 -1.65
N THR A 272 16.75 -4.32 -1.53
CA THR A 272 17.28 -3.47 -2.63
C THR A 272 16.28 -2.55 -3.34
N HIS A 273 15.07 -2.44 -2.82
CA HIS A 273 14.04 -1.49 -3.29
C HIS A 273 14.11 -0.16 -2.52
N PRO A 274 13.62 0.96 -3.07
CA PRO A 274 13.37 2.15 -2.28
C PRO A 274 12.48 1.79 -1.09
N ALA A 275 12.96 2.13 0.10
CA ALA A 275 12.41 1.64 1.36
C ALA A 275 11.70 2.74 2.15
N GLY A 276 10.73 2.37 3.01
CA GLY A 276 10.03 3.33 3.87
C GLY A 276 9.15 2.68 4.92
N LEU A 277 8.36 3.50 5.61
CA LEU A 277 7.29 3.05 6.51
C LEU A 277 5.98 3.02 5.72
N ALA A 278 5.49 1.83 5.43
CA ALA A 278 4.28 1.61 4.62
C ALA A 278 3.00 1.95 5.38
N GLU A 279 3.04 1.75 6.69
CA GLU A 279 2.17 2.40 7.66
C GLU A 279 3.02 2.80 8.87
N PHE A 280 2.69 3.93 9.49
CA PHE A 280 3.18 4.22 10.83
C PHE A 280 2.12 4.87 11.71
N GLY A 281 2.27 4.64 13.02
CA GLY A 281 1.43 5.23 14.05
C GLY A 281 1.92 4.90 15.46
N PRO A 282 1.26 5.43 16.51
CA PRO A 282 1.50 4.98 17.88
C PRO A 282 1.20 3.49 18.08
N ALA A 283 1.80 2.89 19.11
CA ALA A 283 1.40 1.56 19.59
C ALA A 283 0.05 1.57 20.34
N GLY A 284 -0.37 2.74 20.84
CA GLY A 284 -1.64 2.89 21.57
C GLY A 284 -2.23 4.29 21.49
N ASP A 285 -3.02 4.64 22.51
CA ASP A 285 -3.80 5.89 22.52
C ASP A 285 -2.97 7.14 22.83
N SER A 286 -1.74 6.94 23.30
CA SER A 286 -0.78 8.00 23.59
C SER A 286 0.21 8.16 22.45
N TYR A 287 0.35 9.38 21.94
CA TYR A 287 1.41 9.73 20.99
C TYR A 287 2.33 10.79 21.59
N PRO A 288 3.05 10.45 22.69
CA PRO A 288 3.71 11.44 23.54
C PRO A 288 4.83 12.19 22.83
N ARG A 289 5.46 11.57 21.83
CA ARG A 289 6.53 12.17 21.05
C ARG A 289 6.08 12.75 19.71
N GLY A 290 4.83 12.53 19.32
CA GLY A 290 4.30 13.20 18.14
C GLY A 290 5.09 12.90 16.86
N ALA A 291 5.14 13.88 15.98
CA ALA A 291 5.89 13.80 14.73
C ALA A 291 7.41 13.75 14.94
N ARG A 292 7.91 14.11 16.13
CA ARG A 292 9.34 14.09 16.48
C ARG A 292 9.94 12.71 16.47
N ALA A 293 9.19 11.68 16.84
CA ALA A 293 9.66 10.29 16.70
C ALA A 293 10.06 9.99 15.26
N LEU A 294 9.23 10.38 14.29
CA LEU A 294 9.53 10.20 12.86
C LEU A 294 10.77 10.99 12.43
N ILE A 295 10.91 12.24 12.86
CA ILE A 295 12.07 13.06 12.50
C ILE A 295 13.37 12.47 13.05
N ASP A 296 13.40 12.13 14.34
CA ASP A 296 14.60 11.55 14.96
C ASP A 296 14.96 10.23 14.26
N ARG A 297 13.97 9.37 14.02
CA ARG A 297 14.16 8.10 13.32
C ARG A 297 14.57 8.28 11.87
N SER A 298 14.09 9.31 11.16
CA SER A 298 14.53 9.63 9.80
C SER A 298 16.00 10.06 9.73
N LEU A 299 16.61 10.44 10.85
CA LEU A 299 18.01 10.85 10.94
C LEU A 299 18.94 9.70 11.34
N ASP A 300 18.53 8.85 12.30
CA ASP A 300 19.40 7.80 12.86
C ASP A 300 19.13 6.39 12.31
N THR A 301 17.87 5.97 12.22
CA THR A 301 17.47 4.62 11.82
C THR A 301 17.10 4.58 10.34
N TYR A 302 16.03 5.27 9.97
CA TYR A 302 15.43 5.31 8.63
C TYR A 302 16.12 6.34 7.73
N SER A 303 17.44 6.43 7.84
CA SER A 303 18.26 7.47 7.20
C SER A 303 18.33 7.40 5.68
N THR A 304 17.75 6.37 5.07
CA THR A 304 17.60 6.23 3.61
C THR A 304 16.14 5.98 3.21
N ALA A 305 15.19 6.16 4.13
CA ALA A 305 13.77 6.02 3.83
C ALA A 305 13.30 7.13 2.89
N VAL A 306 12.45 6.74 1.95
CA VAL A 306 11.92 7.64 0.92
C VAL A 306 10.43 7.94 1.10
N PHE A 307 9.72 7.16 1.91
CA PHE A 307 8.34 7.43 2.28
C PHE A 307 8.05 7.04 3.73
N ALA A 308 7.08 7.72 4.34
CA ALA A 308 6.46 7.34 5.60
C ALA A 308 4.98 7.70 5.55
N HIS A 309 4.10 6.71 5.65
CA HIS A 309 2.67 6.88 5.46
C HIS A 309 1.89 6.70 6.77
N SER A 310 1.25 7.77 7.25
CA SER A 310 0.49 7.76 8.52
C SER A 310 -0.86 7.08 8.32
N TRP A 311 -1.17 6.04 9.10
CA TRP A 311 -2.35 5.19 8.88
C TRP A 311 -3.71 5.81 9.22
N TYR A 312 -3.73 6.85 10.05
CA TYR A 312 -4.98 7.15 10.72
C TYR A 312 -6.07 7.71 9.81
N SER A 313 -7.16 6.94 9.64
CA SER A 313 -8.24 7.20 8.68
C SER A 313 -9.60 7.54 9.31
N TRP A 314 -9.71 7.60 10.65
CA TRP A 314 -10.98 7.84 11.37
C TRP A 314 -10.96 9.19 12.10
N THR A 315 -12.10 9.81 12.39
CA THR A 315 -12.10 11.21 12.88
C THR A 315 -12.11 11.34 14.41
N ASN A 316 -12.55 10.29 15.13
CA ASN A 316 -12.93 10.35 16.54
C ASN A 316 -12.31 9.26 17.44
N THR A 317 -11.21 8.66 17.02
CA THR A 317 -10.47 7.65 17.82
C THR A 317 -9.06 8.13 18.16
N GLN A 318 -8.33 7.34 18.94
CA GLN A 318 -7.17 7.81 19.70
C GLN A 318 -5.82 7.67 18.95
N THR A 319 -5.79 6.93 17.84
CA THR A 319 -4.72 7.00 16.84
C THR A 319 -4.76 8.36 16.13
N ARG A 320 -3.61 8.88 15.65
CA ARG A 320 -3.47 10.30 15.30
C ARG A 320 -3.07 10.51 13.84
N ALA A 321 -3.94 11.15 13.06
CA ALA A 321 -3.59 11.68 11.75
C ALA A 321 -2.48 12.72 11.89
N LEU A 322 -1.73 13.00 10.82
CA LEU A 322 -0.65 13.99 10.82
C LEU A 322 -1.10 15.32 11.44
N VAL A 323 -2.27 15.82 11.03
CA VAL A 323 -2.82 17.10 11.54
C VAL A 323 -3.03 17.10 13.06
N GLN A 324 -3.26 15.94 13.66
CA GLN A 324 -3.52 15.76 15.08
C GLN A 324 -2.23 15.58 15.91
N GLN A 325 -1.07 15.40 15.27
CA GLN A 325 0.19 15.30 15.99
C GLN A 325 0.60 16.68 16.53
N PRO A 326 1.06 16.78 17.80
CA PRO A 326 1.23 18.05 18.50
C PRO A 326 2.28 18.99 17.87
N ASP A 327 3.31 18.41 17.27
CA ASP A 327 4.51 19.05 16.73
C ASP A 327 4.61 18.93 15.20
N ILE A 328 3.50 18.59 14.53
CA ILE A 328 3.48 18.38 13.08
C ILE A 328 3.99 19.59 12.28
N ALA A 329 3.63 20.81 12.69
CA ALA A 329 4.10 22.03 12.01
C ALA A 329 5.63 22.17 12.07
N TRP A 330 6.26 21.76 13.18
CA TRP A 330 7.72 21.73 13.30
C TRP A 330 8.30 20.61 12.43
N ALA A 331 7.72 19.42 12.46
CA ALA A 331 8.20 18.26 11.72
C ALA A 331 8.16 18.48 10.20
N LEU A 332 7.07 19.04 9.66
CA LEU A 332 6.95 19.31 8.22
C LEU A 332 7.91 20.40 7.72
N ASN A 333 8.53 21.17 8.60
CA ASN A 333 9.58 22.14 8.27
C ASN A 333 10.99 21.57 8.39
N ARG A 334 11.14 20.29 8.71
CA ARG A 334 12.45 19.63 8.75
C ARG A 334 12.93 19.36 7.33
N PRO A 335 14.23 19.54 7.06
CA PRO A 335 14.77 19.42 5.71
C PRO A 335 14.65 18.01 5.15
N GLN A 336 14.41 16.97 5.95
CA GLN A 336 14.21 15.62 5.45
C GLN A 336 12.85 15.44 4.75
N ILE A 337 11.83 16.18 5.18
CA ILE A 337 10.43 15.93 4.83
C ILE A 337 10.07 16.55 3.48
N LEU A 338 9.52 15.73 2.59
CA LEU A 338 8.85 16.17 1.37
C LEU A 338 7.34 16.21 1.61
N THR A 339 6.79 17.42 1.53
CA THR A 339 5.35 17.66 1.39
C THR A 339 5.00 17.86 -0.08
N LEU A 340 3.71 17.96 -0.40
CA LEU A 340 3.25 18.14 -1.78
C LEU A 340 3.88 19.36 -2.48
N GLU A 341 4.15 20.42 -1.72
CA GLU A 341 4.72 21.66 -2.26
C GLU A 341 6.21 21.51 -2.64
N GLY A 342 6.88 20.47 -2.14
CA GLY A 342 8.30 20.19 -2.39
C GLY A 342 8.56 19.08 -3.40
N VAL A 343 7.54 18.35 -3.86
CA VAL A 343 7.76 17.27 -4.84
C VAL A 343 8.04 17.85 -6.24
N GLY A 344 9.12 17.39 -6.85
CA GLY A 344 9.50 17.68 -8.24
C GLY A 344 9.85 16.38 -8.93
N TRP A 345 8.82 15.68 -9.41
CA TRP A 345 8.87 14.33 -9.98
C TRP A 345 9.84 14.18 -11.15
#